data_AF-A0A519D8U1-F1
#
_entry.id   AF-A0A519D8U1-F1
#
_cell.length_a   1.000
_cell.length_b   1.000
_cell.length_c   1.000
_cell.angle_alpha   90.00
_cell.angle_beta   90.00
_cell.angle_gamma   90.00
#
_symmetry.space_group_name_H-M   'P 1'
#
loop_
_entity.id
_entity.type
_entity.pdbx_description
1 polymer ?
#
loop_
_entity_poly.entity_id
_entity_poly.type
_entity_poly.pdbx_seq_one_letter_code
_entity_poly.pdbx_strand_id
1 'polypeptide(L)'
;MGAELNELKGKFPAGPVGWTFDVGKILLTALIIFSITQISDRSTLMAALLASIPIVSVLSMMMMFHEGQTAVEISAFARDIVWLLIPSLLMFIVMPWLIDSRSWDFYPALAAGLACTVTGYFVMVQAMEKFGLSA
;
A
#
# COMPACT_ATOMS: atom_id res chain seq x y z
N MET A 1 17.60 17.57 21.02
CA MET A 1 16.80 16.74 20.09
C MET A 1 16.74 15.25 20.47
N GLY A 2 17.37 14.78 21.57
CA GLY A 2 17.20 13.41 22.09
C GLY A 2 16.19 13.27 23.22
N ALA A 3 15.79 14.38 23.85
CA ALA A 3 14.85 14.40 24.98
C ALA A 3 13.38 14.21 24.52
N GLU A 4 12.95 14.89 23.45
CA GLU A 4 11.57 14.79 22.94
C GLU A 4 11.23 13.40 22.37
N LEU A 5 12.21 12.70 21.78
CA LEU A 5 12.03 11.34 21.28
C LEU A 5 11.81 10.31 22.41
N ASN A 6 12.36 10.58 23.60
CA ASN A 6 12.17 9.74 24.79
C ASN A 6 10.84 10.01 25.50
N GLU A 7 10.32 11.25 25.43
CA GLU A 7 9.00 11.59 25.98
C GLU A 7 7.85 10.96 25.17
N LEU A 8 8.04 10.74 23.87
CA LEU A 8 7.05 10.03 23.05
C LEU A 8 6.97 8.56 23.44
N LYS A 9 8.11 7.92 23.75
CA LYS A 9 8.21 6.48 24.09
C LYS A 9 7.30 6.06 25.27
N GLY A 10 6.95 6.98 26.17
CA GLY A 10 6.11 6.73 27.35
C GLY A 10 4.60 6.94 27.16
N LYS A 11 4.14 7.39 25.98
CA LYS A 11 2.71 7.66 25.69
C LYS A 11 2.03 6.62 24.81
N PHE A 12 2.75 5.61 24.34
CA PHE A 12 2.22 4.63 23.40
C PHE A 12 1.63 3.42 24.14
N PRO A 13 0.32 3.14 23.97
CA PRO A 13 -0.32 2.01 24.64
C PRO A 13 0.15 0.70 24.01
N ALA A 14 0.93 -0.10 24.74
CA ALA A 14 1.21 -1.49 24.39
C ALA A 14 0.09 -2.37 24.99
N GLY A 15 -0.91 -2.69 24.18
CA GLY A 15 -1.99 -3.61 24.53
C GLY A 15 -2.01 -4.82 23.60
N PRO A 16 -2.38 -6.02 24.06
CA PRO A 16 -2.62 -7.14 23.16
C PRO A 16 -3.82 -6.80 22.26
N VAL A 17 -3.59 -6.83 20.95
CA VAL A 17 -4.66 -6.70 19.95
C VAL A 17 -5.55 -7.95 20.07
N GLY A 18 -6.68 -7.82 20.75
CA GLY A 18 -7.65 -8.91 20.86
C GLY A 18 -8.31 -9.21 19.51
N TRP A 19 -8.78 -10.45 19.33
CA TRP A 19 -9.49 -10.96 18.14
C TRP A 19 -10.56 -10.01 17.55
N THR A 20 -11.17 -9.15 18.37
CA THR A 20 -12.13 -8.11 17.96
C THR A 20 -11.55 -7.13 16.93
N PHE A 21 -10.27 -6.78 17.04
CA PHE A 21 -9.62 -5.84 16.11
C PHE A 21 -9.37 -6.50 14.75
N ASP A 22 -9.04 -7.79 14.72
CA ASP A 22 -8.87 -8.54 13.47
C ASP A 22 -10.18 -8.69 12.71
N VAL A 23 -11.29 -8.96 13.43
CA VAL A 23 -12.64 -8.96 12.85
C VAL A 23 -12.96 -7.59 12.24
N GLY A 24 -12.60 -6.49 12.92
CA GLY A 24 -12.77 -5.14 12.39
C GLY A 24 -12.04 -4.90 11.06
N LYS A 25 -10.78 -5.33 10.92
CA LYS A 25 -10.03 -5.22 9.66
C LYS A 25 -10.65 -6.03 8.54
N ILE A 26 -11.11 -7.25 8.84
CA ILE A 26 -11.74 -8.13 7.85
C ILE A 26 -13.01 -7.48 7.33
N LEU A 27 -13.88 -6.98 8.23
CA LEU A 27 -15.11 -6.28 7.84
C LEU A 27 -14.82 -5.02 7.04
N LEU A 28 -13.82 -4.23 7.45
CA LEU A 28 -13.40 -3.03 6.72
C LEU A 28 -12.88 -3.38 5.32
N THR A 29 -12.07 -4.42 5.18
CA THR A 29 -11.54 -4.88 3.89
C THR A 29 -12.67 -5.34 2.98
N ALA A 30 -13.60 -6.14 3.51
CA ALA A 30 -14.78 -6.59 2.77
C ALA A 30 -15.67 -5.40 2.34
N LEU A 31 -15.86 -4.41 3.22
CA LEU A 31 -16.63 -3.20 2.92
C LEU A 31 -15.96 -2.36 1.83
N ILE A 32 -14.63 -2.25 1.82
CA ILE A 32 -13.89 -1.53 0.79
C ILE A 32 -14.07 -2.20 -0.56
N ILE A 33 -13.85 -3.53 -0.63
CA ILE A 33 -14.02 -4.30 -1.87
C ILE A 33 -15.46 -4.14 -2.38
N PHE A 34 -16.45 -4.33 -1.51
CA PHE A 34 -17.85 -4.15 -1.85
C PHE A 34 -18.17 -2.72 -2.32
N SER A 35 -17.60 -1.70 -1.68
CA SER A 35 -17.81 -0.30 -2.08
C SER A 35 -17.22 -0.01 -3.45
N ILE A 36 -16.02 -0.52 -3.75
CA ILE A 36 -15.38 -0.38 -5.06
C ILE A 36 -16.22 -1.06 -6.15
N THR A 37 -16.71 -2.28 -5.91
CA THR A 37 -17.55 -2.99 -6.91
C THR A 37 -18.85 -2.24 -7.16
N GLN A 38 -19.54 -1.79 -6.10
CA GLN A 38 -20.82 -1.06 -6.23
C GLN A 38 -20.66 0.31 -6.92
N ILE A 39 -19.54 0.98 -6.69
CA ILE A 39 -19.28 2.31 -7.25
C ILE A 39 -18.76 2.19 -8.68
N SER A 40 -18.01 1.14 -9.03
CA SER A 40 -17.55 0.90 -10.40
C SER A 40 -18.70 0.78 -11.39
N ASP A 41 -19.84 0.23 -10.96
CA ASP A 41 -21.05 0.14 -11.78
C ASP A 41 -21.72 1.51 -12.04
N ARG A 42 -21.38 2.54 -11.25
CA ARG A 42 -21.96 3.89 -11.35
C ARG A 42 -20.99 4.93 -11.91
N SER A 43 -19.71 4.84 -11.55
CA SER A 43 -18.66 5.78 -11.95
C SER A 43 -17.28 5.15 -11.82
N THR A 44 -16.64 4.91 -12.96
CA THR A 44 -15.26 4.39 -13.04
C THR A 44 -14.25 5.33 -12.39
N LEU A 45 -14.45 6.65 -12.49
CA LEU A 45 -13.56 7.64 -11.87
C LEU A 45 -13.64 7.60 -10.34
N MET A 46 -14.84 7.46 -9.76
CA MET A 46 -14.99 7.31 -8.32
C MET A 46 -14.43 5.98 -7.81
N ALA A 47 -14.58 4.90 -8.58
CA ALA A 47 -13.97 3.62 -8.26
C ALA A 47 -12.43 3.70 -8.28
N ALA A 48 -11.85 4.37 -9.28
CA ALA A 48 -10.40 4.60 -9.36
C ALA A 48 -9.88 5.46 -8.20
N LEU A 49 -10.59 6.53 -7.82
CA LEU A 49 -10.26 7.35 -6.66
C LEU A 49 -10.23 6.52 -5.38
N LEU A 50 -11.29 5.74 -5.13
CA LEU A 50 -11.33 4.87 -3.95
C LEU A 50 -10.25 3.80 -3.96
N ALA A 51 -9.99 3.16 -5.09
CA ALA A 51 -8.94 2.16 -5.23
C ALA A 51 -7.52 2.73 -5.00
N SER A 52 -7.31 4.03 -5.25
CA SER A 52 -6.02 4.70 -5.02
C SER A 52 -5.75 5.08 -3.55
N ILE A 53 -6.76 5.03 -2.67
CA ILE A 53 -6.55 5.35 -1.25
C ILE A 53 -5.77 4.19 -0.60
N PRO A 54 -4.60 4.44 0.01
CA PRO A 54 -3.77 3.40 0.61
C PRO A 54 -4.30 3.00 2.00
N ILE A 55 -5.55 2.54 2.07
CA ILE A 55 -6.22 2.21 3.35
C ILE A 55 -5.45 1.12 4.09
N VAL A 56 -4.95 0.13 3.37
CA VAL A 56 -4.11 -0.94 3.95
C VAL A 56 -2.88 -0.35 4.63
N SER A 57 -2.17 0.57 3.97
CA SER A 57 -1.00 1.23 4.55
C SER A 57 -1.35 2.05 5.80
N VAL A 58 -2.47 2.78 5.78
CA VAL A 58 -2.95 3.54 6.94
C VAL A 58 -3.24 2.60 8.11
N LEU A 59 -3.96 1.50 7.87
CA LEU A 59 -4.26 0.51 8.89
C LEU A 59 -2.99 -0.13 9.46
N SER A 60 -2.03 -0.49 8.61
CA SER A 60 -0.74 -1.02 9.05
C SER A 60 -0.02 -0.04 9.96
N MET A 61 0.04 1.26 9.62
CA MET A 61 0.66 2.27 10.51
C MET A 61 -0.10 2.44 11.83
N MET A 62 -1.43 2.36 11.83
CA MET A 62 -2.23 2.37 13.06
C MET A 62 -1.93 1.15 13.93
N MET A 63 -1.67 -0.01 13.32
CA MET A 63 -1.24 -1.21 14.03
C MET A 63 0.14 -1.07 14.62
N MET A 64 1.11 -0.62 13.81
CA MET A 64 2.48 -0.35 14.25
C MET A 64 2.46 0.58 15.48
N PHE A 65 1.63 1.63 15.44
CA PHE A 65 1.43 2.53 16.57
C PHE A 65 0.89 1.80 17.82
N HIS A 66 -0.07 0.90 17.65
CA HIS A 66 -0.66 0.14 18.77
C HIS A 66 0.27 -0.95 19.31
N GLU A 67 1.12 -1.52 18.46
CA GLU A 67 2.16 -2.49 18.83
C GLU A 67 3.36 -1.82 19.51
N GLY A 68 3.34 -0.48 19.65
CA GLY A 68 4.35 0.28 20.36
C GLY A 68 5.57 0.66 19.49
N GLN A 69 5.47 0.53 18.16
CA GLN A 69 6.51 0.97 17.26
C GLN A 69 6.66 2.49 17.31
N THR A 70 7.90 2.95 17.16
CA THR A 70 8.29 4.35 17.29
C THR A 70 7.85 5.17 16.08
N ALA A 71 7.71 6.49 16.27
CA ALA A 71 7.42 7.41 15.16
C ALA A 71 8.47 7.36 14.03
N VAL A 72 9.72 6.99 14.35
CA VAL A 72 10.79 6.83 13.36
C VAL A 72 10.53 5.61 12.48
N GLU A 73 10.15 4.47 13.07
CA GLU A 73 9.82 3.24 12.35
C GLU A 73 8.58 3.41 11.47
N ILE A 74 7.53 4.05 12.00
CA ILE A 74 6.30 4.34 11.22
C ILE A 74 6.61 5.28 10.05
N SER A 75 7.44 6.31 10.28
CA SER A 75 7.86 7.25 9.23
C SER A 75 8.72 6.57 8.15
N ALA A 76 9.62 5.68 8.54
CA ALA A 76 10.41 4.87 7.60
C ALA A 76 9.51 4.00 6.73
N PHE A 77 8.56 3.27 7.33
CA PHE A 77 7.59 2.46 6.60
C PHE A 77 6.76 3.28 5.60
N ALA A 78 6.31 4.48 6.01
CA ALA A 78 5.60 5.38 5.11
C ALA A 78 6.46 5.83 3.92
N ARG A 79 7.76 6.07 4.12
CA ARG A 79 8.71 6.40 3.04
C ARG A 79 8.93 5.22 2.09
N ASP A 80 9.07 4.01 2.63
CA ASP A 80 9.24 2.80 1.81
C ASP A 80 8.02 2.57 0.93
N ILE A 81 6.80 2.78 1.44
CA ILE A 81 5.57 2.70 0.64
C ILE A 81 5.61 3.65 -0.57
N VAL A 82 6.14 4.86 -0.43
CA VAL A 82 6.23 5.82 -1.55
C VAL A 82 7.10 5.25 -2.67
N TRP A 83 8.25 4.67 -2.35
CA TRP A 83 9.14 4.07 -3.34
C TRP A 83 8.51 2.83 -3.99
N LEU A 84 7.83 2.00 -3.20
CA LEU A 84 7.19 0.78 -3.67
C LEU A 84 5.87 1.04 -4.42
N LEU A 85 5.26 2.22 -4.28
CA LEU A 85 4.15 2.63 -5.13
C LEU A 85 4.59 2.82 -6.58
N ILE A 86 5.80 3.32 -6.84
CA ILE A 86 6.27 3.60 -8.20
C ILE A 86 6.28 2.33 -9.08
N PRO A 87 6.86 1.17 -8.67
CA PRO A 87 6.74 -0.08 -9.42
C PRO A 87 5.30 -0.57 -9.60
N SER A 88 4.42 -0.34 -8.61
CA SER A 88 3.01 -0.74 -8.71
C SER A 88 2.28 0.00 -9.82
N LEU A 89 2.68 1.25 -10.11
CA LEU A 89 2.11 2.05 -11.20
C LEU A 89 2.41 1.48 -12.60
N LEU A 90 3.44 0.64 -12.75
CA LEU A 90 3.77 0.01 -14.03
C LEU A 90 2.61 -0.81 -14.58
N MET A 91 1.88 -1.55 -13.74
CA MET A 91 0.73 -2.32 -14.18
C MET A 91 -0.37 -1.42 -14.76
N PHE A 92 -0.61 -0.25 -14.16
CA PHE A 92 -1.60 0.73 -14.62
C PHE A 92 -1.18 1.46 -15.90
N ILE A 93 0.06 1.28 -16.37
CA ILE A 93 0.55 1.82 -17.64
C ILE A 93 0.61 0.70 -18.69
N VAL A 94 1.25 -0.42 -18.35
CA VAL A 94 1.52 -1.53 -19.27
C VAL A 94 0.24 -2.25 -19.67
N MET A 95 -0.66 -2.56 -18.72
CA MET A 95 -1.88 -3.30 -19.04
C MET A 95 -2.80 -2.50 -19.98
N PRO A 96 -3.14 -1.22 -19.70
CA PRO A 96 -3.94 -0.43 -20.64
C PRO A 96 -3.25 -0.26 -21.98
N TRP A 97 -1.93 -0.02 -22.01
CA TRP A 97 -1.20 0.11 -23.27
C TRP A 97 -1.26 -1.17 -24.13
N LEU A 98 -1.14 -2.35 -23.53
CA LEU A 98 -1.26 -3.62 -24.26
C LEU A 98 -2.68 -3.86 -24.79
N ILE A 99 -3.70 -3.51 -24.02
CA ILE A 99 -5.10 -3.66 -24.45
C ILE A 99 -5.40 -2.64 -25.58
N ASP A 100 -5.13 -1.36 -25.33
CA ASP A 100 -5.56 -0.26 -26.22
C ASP A 100 -4.70 -0.15 -27.48
N SER A 101 -3.38 -0.36 -27.37
CA SER A 101 -2.44 -0.17 -28.49
C SER A 101 -2.00 -1.46 -29.18
N ARG A 102 -2.05 -2.60 -28.48
CA ARG A 102 -1.62 -3.90 -29.02
C ARG A 102 -2.78 -4.88 -29.19
N SER A 103 -4.01 -4.50 -28.84
CA SER A 103 -5.21 -5.35 -28.94
C SER A 103 -5.03 -6.72 -28.26
N TRP A 104 -4.29 -6.76 -27.14
CA TRP A 104 -4.19 -7.98 -26.33
C TRP A 104 -5.48 -8.23 -25.56
N ASP A 105 -5.81 -9.50 -25.37
CA ASP A 105 -6.86 -9.90 -24.44
C ASP A 105 -6.50 -9.54 -22.99
N PHE A 106 -7.52 -9.43 -22.14
CA PHE A 106 -7.39 -9.00 -20.74
C PHE A 106 -6.37 -9.83 -19.94
N TYR A 107 -6.48 -11.17 -19.96
CA TYR A 107 -5.64 -12.02 -19.10
C TYR A 107 -4.15 -11.98 -19.50
N PRO A 108 -3.77 -12.09 -20.79
CA PRO A 108 -2.37 -11.88 -21.20
C PRO A 108 -1.84 -10.48 -20.86
N ALA A 109 -2.63 -9.42 -21.05
CA ALA A 109 -2.22 -8.05 -20.73
C ALA A 109 -2.02 -7.85 -19.22
N LEU A 110 -2.92 -8.42 -18.40
CA LEU A 110 -2.80 -8.45 -16.93
C LEU A 110 -1.53 -9.18 -16.50
N ALA A 111 -1.26 -10.37 -17.05
CA ALA A 111 -0.07 -11.14 -16.73
C ALA A 111 1.22 -10.39 -17.06
N ALA A 112 1.28 -9.73 -18.22
CA ALA A 112 2.43 -8.92 -18.62
C ALA A 112 2.60 -7.68 -17.72
N GLY A 113 1.51 -6.99 -17.37
CA GLY A 113 1.54 -5.86 -16.43
C GLY A 113 2.07 -6.27 -15.04
N LEU A 114 1.57 -7.40 -14.51
CA LEU A 114 2.05 -7.96 -13.24
C LEU A 114 3.53 -8.34 -13.30
N ALA A 115 3.96 -9.02 -14.37
CA ALA A 115 5.36 -9.39 -14.56
C ALA A 115 6.28 -8.14 -14.63
N CYS A 116 5.81 -7.07 -15.27
CA CYS A 116 6.51 -5.79 -15.31
C CYS A 116 6.62 -5.16 -13.92
N THR A 117 5.53 -5.11 -13.15
CA THR A 117 5.55 -4.60 -11.77
C THR A 117 6.48 -5.41 -10.86
N VAL A 118 6.45 -6.74 -10.93
CA VAL A 118 7.37 -7.61 -10.17
C VAL A 118 8.83 -7.30 -10.52
N THR A 119 9.14 -7.18 -11.82
CA THR A 119 10.48 -6.80 -12.27
C THR A 119 10.86 -5.41 -11.76
N GLY A 120 9.92 -4.45 -11.81
CA GLY A 120 10.09 -3.11 -11.28
C GLY A 120 10.40 -3.10 -9.77
N TYR A 121 9.76 -3.98 -8.99
CA TYR A 121 10.06 -4.11 -7.56
C TYR A 121 11.50 -4.57 -7.33
N PHE A 122 11.96 -5.60 -8.04
CA PHE A 122 13.35 -6.04 -7.92
C PHE A 122 14.36 -4.93 -8.25
N VAL A 123 14.08 -4.13 -9.29
CA VAL A 123 14.93 -3.00 -9.66
C VAL A 123 14.89 -1.90 -8.59
N MET A 124 13.70 -1.58 -8.09
CA MET A 124 13.52 -0.51 -7.10
C MET A 124 14.18 -0.85 -5.77
N VAL A 125 14.01 -2.07 -5.25
CA VAL A 125 14.64 -2.49 -4.00
C VAL A 125 16.17 -2.40 -4.10
N GLN A 126 16.75 -2.91 -5.18
CA GLN A 126 18.20 -2.78 -5.43
C GLN A 126 18.65 -1.31 -5.55
N ALA A 127 17.82 -0.44 -6.12
CA ALA A 127 18.11 0.99 -6.18
C ALA A 127 18.06 1.62 -4.78
N MET A 128 17.04 1.32 -3.98
CA MET A 128 16.90 1.81 -2.61
C MET A 128 18.09 1.42 -1.75
N GLU A 129 18.55 0.16 -1.85
CA GLU A 129 19.75 -0.32 -1.16
C GLU A 129 21.01 0.44 -1.59
N LYS A 130 21.21 0.63 -2.90
CA LYS A 130 22.40 1.32 -3.44
C LYS A 130 22.48 2.79 -3.05
N PHE A 131 21.34 3.46 -2.93
CA PHE A 131 21.26 4.88 -2.58
C PHE A 131 21.04 5.12 -1.08
N GLY A 132 20.98 4.07 -0.25
CA GLY A 132 20.74 4.18 1.19
C GLY A 132 19.38 4.81 1.53
N LEU A 133 18.37 4.55 0.68
CA LEU A 133 17.02 5.12 0.80
C LEU A 133 16.08 4.27 1.67
N SER A 134 16.39 2.99 1.84
CA SER A 134 15.72 2.10 2.80
C SER A 134 16.31 2.30 4.20
N ALA A 135 15.45 2.30 5.22
CA ALA A 135 15.87 2.44 6.63
C ALA A 135 16.55 1.18 7.20
#